data_AF-A0A1V9DJ53-F1
#
_entry.id   AF-A0A1V9DJ53-F1
#
_cell.length_a   1.000
_cell.length_b   1.000
_cell.length_c   1.000
_cell.angle_alpha   90.00
_cell.angle_beta   90.00
_cell.angle_gamma   90.00
#
_symmetry.space_group_name_H-M   'P 1'
#
loop_
_entity.id
_entity.type
_entity.pdbx_description
1 polymer ?
#
loop_
_entity_poly.entity_id
_entity_poly.type
_entity_poly.pdbx_seq_one_letter_code
_entity_poly.pdbx_strand_id
1 'polypeptide(L)'
;MYLVAVVMAEKPKSVSWKIHDYGLLILSSLSGPFVVFIAPCLFIKRVYERGGILNAIKGINSFDLIMASCCVIQVAAILLSPDTARSSAPLGASIGVLIKIVSYRIIAGTFLPNDAIPFILFNKWLCLALFLLFIIPAVYYFFRAGWRFKIALIFPTLMIGFALAKPMMSITDPQWPVFFIPGSGERYFFVTNFAFFCFILFMISKAGKAGKFALPALCLFTLLLVSRDFRMQPYADVGFAKDISEFNLLSEDQVKNIHINPPGWIMTLHKK
;
A
#
# COMPACT_ATOMS: atom_id res chain seq x y z
N MET A 1 0.15 7.57 3.18
CA MET A 1 0.23 8.53 2.04
C MET A 1 0.35 9.98 2.50
N TYR A 2 -0.58 10.52 3.29
CA TYR A 2 -0.54 11.95 3.65
C TYR A 2 0.71 12.37 4.43
N LEU A 3 1.15 11.56 5.40
CA LEU A 3 2.40 11.84 6.12
C LEU A 3 3.64 11.89 5.21
N VAL A 4 3.69 11.09 4.13
CA VAL A 4 4.78 11.19 3.13
C VAL A 4 4.76 12.54 2.44
N ALA A 5 3.58 13.05 2.08
CA ALA A 5 3.44 14.36 1.47
C ALA A 5 3.91 15.48 2.42
N VAL A 6 3.57 15.40 3.72
CA VAL A 6 4.09 16.32 4.74
C VAL A 6 5.60 16.21 4.88
N VAL A 7 6.16 14.99 4.86
CA VAL A 7 7.61 14.80 4.82
C VAL A 7 8.20 15.46 3.56
N MET A 8 7.59 15.35 2.38
CA MET A 8 8.10 15.98 1.15
C MET A 8 7.91 17.50 1.08
N ALA A 9 7.00 18.05 1.89
CA ALA A 9 6.68 19.47 1.94
C ALA A 9 7.82 20.31 2.55
N GLU A 10 7.75 21.63 2.33
CA GLU A 10 8.63 22.59 3.00
C GLU A 10 8.31 22.69 4.50
N LYS A 11 9.20 23.31 5.27
CA LYS A 11 8.99 23.48 6.71
C LYS A 11 7.77 24.36 6.99
N PRO A 12 6.95 24.02 8.01
CA PRO A 12 5.79 24.80 8.36
C PRO A 12 6.18 26.21 8.83
N LYS A 13 5.54 27.23 8.24
CA LYS A 13 5.80 28.65 8.55
C LYS A 13 5.00 29.15 9.77
N SER A 14 3.83 28.58 10.04
CA SER A 14 2.95 28.99 11.15
C SER A 14 2.89 27.94 12.26
N VAL A 15 2.45 28.36 13.46
CA VAL A 15 2.22 27.45 14.60
C VAL A 15 1.13 26.44 14.29
N SER A 16 0.05 26.86 13.63
CA SER A 16 -1.04 25.96 13.21
C SER A 16 -0.53 24.83 12.32
N TRP A 17 0.32 25.14 11.33
CA TRP A 17 0.93 24.11 10.47
C TRP A 17 1.88 23.20 11.23
N LYS A 18 2.60 23.71 12.24
CA LYS A 18 3.41 22.86 13.12
C LYS A 18 2.52 21.90 13.92
N ILE A 19 1.44 22.38 14.55
CA ILE A 19 0.51 21.53 15.30
C ILE A 19 -0.08 20.46 14.38
N HIS A 20 -0.51 20.84 13.17
CA HIS A 20 -0.97 19.91 12.15
C HIS A 20 0.06 18.81 11.85
N ASP A 21 1.30 19.18 11.52
CA ASP A 21 2.33 18.22 11.12
C ASP A 21 2.68 17.24 12.25
N TYR A 22 2.75 17.73 13.49
CA TYR A 22 3.02 16.90 14.67
C TYR A 22 1.83 15.98 15.00
N GLY A 23 0.60 16.51 14.93
CA GLY A 23 -0.61 15.72 15.14
C GLY A 23 -0.73 14.61 14.09
N LEU A 24 -0.50 14.93 12.82
CA LEU A 24 -0.50 13.95 11.74
C LEU A 24 0.60 12.91 11.92
N LEU A 25 1.80 13.32 12.34
CA LEU A 25 2.90 12.39 12.65
C LEU A 25 2.48 11.39 13.71
N ILE A 26 1.98 11.86 14.86
CA ILE A 26 1.62 10.99 15.99
C ILE A 26 0.47 10.05 15.59
N LEU A 27 -0.62 10.60 15.03
CA LEU A 27 -1.77 9.79 14.58
C LEU A 27 -1.34 8.75 13.55
N SER A 28 -0.62 9.14 12.50
CA SER A 28 -0.21 8.21 11.45
C SER A 28 0.78 7.16 11.95
N SER A 29 1.63 7.50 12.92
CA SER A 29 2.68 6.60 13.43
C SER A 29 2.17 5.65 14.51
N LEU A 30 1.06 5.97 15.18
CA LEU A 30 0.44 5.11 16.19
C LEU A 30 -0.71 4.26 15.63
N SER A 31 -1.35 4.68 14.53
CA SER A 31 -2.41 3.88 13.87
C SER A 31 -1.89 2.66 13.09
N GLY A 32 -0.58 2.53 12.87
CA GLY A 32 0.00 1.37 12.21
C GLY A 32 1.52 1.46 12.03
N PRO A 33 2.16 0.40 11.48
CA PRO A 33 3.62 0.31 11.38
C PRO A 33 4.22 1.21 10.29
N PHE A 34 3.43 2.12 9.69
CA PHE A 34 3.83 2.89 8.53
C PHE A 34 5.00 3.84 8.79
N VAL A 35 5.17 4.31 10.04
CA VAL A 35 6.29 5.17 10.43
C VAL A 35 7.65 4.53 10.14
N VAL A 36 7.74 3.20 10.18
CA VAL A 36 8.96 2.45 9.83
C VAL A 36 9.36 2.70 8.37
N PHE A 37 8.39 2.85 7.48
CA PHE A 37 8.61 3.17 6.06
C PHE A 37 8.84 4.67 5.82
N ILE A 38 8.35 5.53 6.71
CA ILE A 38 8.53 6.99 6.65
C ILE A 38 9.90 7.42 7.19
N ALA A 39 10.42 6.75 8.21
CA ALA A 39 11.72 7.07 8.82
C ALA A 39 12.87 7.21 7.80
N PRO A 40 13.11 6.26 6.86
CA PRO A 40 14.14 6.44 5.83
C PRO A 40 13.84 7.61 4.89
N CYS A 41 12.56 7.92 4.64
CA CYS A 41 12.18 9.07 3.82
C CYS A 41 12.52 10.39 4.52
N LEU A 42 12.22 10.52 5.81
CA LEU A 42 12.59 11.69 6.60
C LEU A 42 14.12 11.84 6.68
N PHE A 43 14.84 10.73 6.89
CA PHE A 43 16.28 10.73 6.91
C PHE A 43 16.88 11.27 5.60
N ILE A 44 16.39 10.79 4.45
CA ILE A 44 16.82 11.31 3.13
C ILE A 44 16.56 12.81 3.03
N LYS A 45 15.37 13.28 3.40
CA LYS A 45 15.09 14.73 3.44
C LYS A 45 16.15 15.48 4.25
N ARG A 46 16.46 15.03 5.47
CA ARG A 46 17.42 15.71 6.34
C ARG A 46 18.84 15.72 5.77
N VAL A 47 19.29 14.62 5.16
CA VAL A 47 20.59 14.54 4.49
C VAL A 47 20.68 15.59 3.38
N TYR A 48 19.63 15.73 2.57
CA TYR A 48 19.61 16.70 1.47
C TYR A 48 19.44 18.15 1.95
N GLU A 49 18.54 18.42 2.90
CA GLU A 49 18.31 19.78 3.43
C GLU A 49 19.51 20.32 4.21
N ARG A 50 20.31 19.45 4.84
CA ARG A 50 21.42 19.84 5.72
C ARG A 50 22.81 19.58 5.09
N GLY A 51 22.85 19.15 3.83
CA GLY A 51 24.10 19.00 3.08
C GLY A 51 25.00 17.84 3.51
N GLY A 52 24.44 16.76 4.06
CA GLY A 52 25.19 15.55 4.41
C GLY A 52 24.67 14.82 5.65
N ILE A 53 25.17 13.60 5.86
CA ILE A 53 24.74 12.72 6.96
C ILE A 53 25.12 13.29 8.34
N LEU A 54 26.36 13.78 8.50
CA LEU A 54 26.83 14.34 9.77
C LEU A 54 26.00 15.55 10.20
N ASN A 55 25.70 16.46 9.27
CA ASN A 55 24.85 17.62 9.54
C ASN A 55 23.40 17.21 9.78
N ALA A 56 22.92 16.14 9.13
CA ALA A 56 21.61 15.58 9.40
C ALA A 56 21.47 15.11 10.85
N ILE A 57 22.48 14.41 11.37
CA ILE A 57 22.52 13.93 12.76
C ILE A 57 22.65 15.09 13.75
N LYS A 58 23.58 16.02 13.52
CA LYS A 58 23.75 17.20 14.39
C LYS A 58 22.50 18.09 14.45
N GLY A 59 21.72 18.13 13.37
CA GLY A 59 20.54 18.98 13.26
C GLY A 59 19.23 18.37 13.77
N ILE A 60 19.25 17.19 14.42
CA ILE A 60 18.04 16.50 14.91
C ILE A 60 17.17 17.49 15.72
N ASN A 61 15.89 17.57 15.35
CA ASN A 61 14.91 18.43 16.02
C ASN A 61 13.81 17.60 16.70
N SER A 62 12.90 18.26 17.40
CA SER A 62 11.79 17.62 18.11
C SER A 62 10.89 16.77 17.21
N PHE A 63 10.67 17.16 15.94
CA PHE A 63 9.91 16.35 14.99
C PHE A 63 10.63 15.04 14.65
N ASP A 64 11.94 15.13 14.42
CA ASP A 64 12.80 13.98 14.15
C ASP A 64 12.82 13.02 15.36
N LEU A 65 12.87 13.55 16.60
CA LEU A 65 12.82 12.78 17.84
C LEU A 65 11.49 12.06 18.04
N ILE A 66 10.36 12.74 17.85
CA ILE A 66 9.03 12.12 18.00
C ILE A 66 8.86 10.99 16.98
N MET A 67 9.26 11.22 15.73
CA MET A 67 9.20 10.17 14.71
C MET A 67 10.08 8.97 15.09
N ALA A 68 11.29 9.20 15.59
CA ALA A 68 12.17 8.14 16.04
C ALA A 68 11.55 7.34 17.20
N SER A 69 10.98 8.02 18.20
CA SER A 69 10.29 7.36 19.32
C SER A 69 9.10 6.53 18.85
N CYS A 70 8.23 7.07 17.98
CA CYS A 70 7.13 6.29 17.42
C CYS A 70 7.61 5.11 16.58
N CYS A 71 8.72 5.27 15.84
CA CYS A 71 9.33 4.19 15.07
C CYS A 71 9.82 3.07 15.98
N VAL A 72 10.50 3.40 17.09
CA VAL A 72 10.95 2.41 18.09
C VAL A 72 9.75 1.66 18.68
N ILE A 73 8.67 2.37 19.05
CA ILE A 73 7.44 1.76 19.56
C ILE A 73 6.87 0.76 18.54
N GLN A 74 6.78 1.14 17.26
CA GLN A 74 6.22 0.27 16.22
C GLN A 74 7.12 -0.93 15.90
N VAL A 75 8.45 -0.73 15.87
CA VAL A 75 9.40 -1.84 15.70
C VAL A 75 9.31 -2.80 16.88
N ALA A 76 9.25 -2.29 18.11
CA ALA A 76 9.06 -3.12 19.30
C ALA A 76 7.74 -3.90 19.23
N ALA A 77 6.63 -3.26 18.85
CA ALA A 77 5.35 -3.93 18.68
C ALA A 77 5.42 -5.05 17.62
N ILE A 78 6.10 -4.83 16.50
CA ILE A 78 6.30 -5.86 15.46
C ILE A 78 7.12 -7.03 15.98
N LEU A 79 8.21 -6.77 16.71
CA LEU A 79 9.12 -7.81 17.21
C LEU A 79 8.54 -8.60 18.38
N LEU A 80 7.70 -7.98 19.21
CA LEU A 80 7.05 -8.60 20.36
C LEU A 80 5.73 -9.29 19.99
N SER A 81 5.23 -9.12 18.76
CA SER A 81 4.01 -9.76 18.29
C SER A 81 4.21 -11.28 18.14
N PRO A 82 3.33 -12.13 18.70
CA PRO A 82 3.45 -13.59 18.58
C PRO A 82 3.43 -14.08 17.12
N ASP A 83 4.36 -14.96 16.77
CA ASP A 83 4.45 -15.56 15.42
C ASP A 83 3.27 -16.50 15.09
N THR A 84 2.55 -17.00 16.11
CA THR A 84 1.41 -17.92 15.96
C THR A 84 0.22 -17.33 15.22
N ALA A 85 0.17 -16.01 15.02
CA ALA A 85 -0.88 -15.34 14.27
C ALA A 85 -0.65 -15.31 12.75
N ARG A 86 0.48 -15.83 12.24
CA ARG A 86 0.85 -15.75 10.82
C ARG A 86 0.90 -17.10 10.13
N SER A 87 0.61 -17.11 8.83
CA SER A 87 0.73 -18.30 7.99
C SER A 87 2.19 -18.77 7.92
N SER A 88 2.40 -20.07 8.11
CA SER A 88 3.68 -20.75 7.93
C SER A 88 3.89 -21.23 6.49
N ALA A 89 2.97 -20.93 5.57
CA ALA A 89 3.05 -21.37 4.19
C ALA A 89 4.29 -20.79 3.49
N PRO A 90 4.90 -21.54 2.55
CA PRO A 90 6.10 -21.11 1.86
C PRO A 90 5.86 -19.82 1.05
N LEU A 91 6.91 -19.03 0.83
CA LEU A 91 6.73 -17.76 0.12
C LEU A 91 6.47 -17.95 -1.38
N GLY A 92 7.06 -18.99 -1.99
CA GLY A 92 7.00 -19.20 -3.44
C GLY A 92 7.77 -18.13 -4.23
N ALA A 93 8.77 -17.51 -3.61
CA ALA A 93 9.50 -16.39 -4.19
C ALA A 93 10.53 -16.82 -5.23
N SER A 94 10.54 -16.12 -6.37
CA SER A 94 11.61 -16.18 -7.37
C SER A 94 11.64 -14.87 -8.16
N ILE A 95 12.74 -14.60 -8.86
CA ILE A 95 12.86 -13.41 -9.72
C ILE A 95 11.78 -13.43 -10.82
N GLY A 96 11.47 -14.60 -11.39
CA GLY A 96 10.42 -14.74 -12.39
C GLY A 96 9.03 -14.41 -11.85
N VAL A 97 8.73 -14.82 -10.61
CA VAL A 97 7.46 -14.49 -9.94
C VAL A 97 7.41 -13.00 -9.57
N LEU A 98 8.53 -12.40 -9.14
CA LEU A 98 8.61 -10.96 -8.88
C LEU A 98 8.32 -10.14 -10.15
N ILE A 99 8.94 -10.50 -11.28
CA ILE A 99 8.69 -9.86 -12.58
C ILE A 99 7.20 -9.95 -12.94
N LYS A 100 6.58 -11.13 -12.77
CA LYS A 100 5.14 -11.30 -12.99
C LYS A 100 4.30 -10.43 -12.04
N ILE A 101 4.64 -10.38 -10.75
CA ILE A 101 3.93 -9.54 -9.77
C ILE A 101 4.01 -8.06 -10.18
N VAL A 102 5.19 -7.55 -10.48
CA VAL A 102 5.36 -6.14 -10.87
C VAL A 102 4.58 -5.84 -12.15
N SER A 103 4.69 -6.68 -13.17
CA SER A 103 4.03 -6.44 -14.46
C SER A 103 2.51 -6.59 -14.40
N TYR A 104 2.00 -7.59 -13.68
CA TYR A 104 0.56 -7.86 -13.54
C TYR A 104 -0.09 -6.92 -12.51
N ARG A 105 0.40 -6.88 -11.27
CA ARG A 105 -0.26 -6.16 -10.16
C ARG A 105 0.03 -4.66 -10.12
N ILE A 106 1.25 -4.27 -10.45
CA ILE A 106 1.66 -2.87 -10.35
C ILE A 106 1.45 -2.18 -11.70
N ILE A 107 2.01 -2.70 -12.78
CA ILE A 107 1.97 -1.99 -14.07
C ILE A 107 0.58 -2.08 -14.71
N ALA A 108 0.11 -3.30 -14.98
CA ALA A 108 -1.20 -3.48 -15.61
C ALA A 108 -2.34 -3.18 -14.63
N GLY A 109 -2.24 -3.66 -13.39
CA GLY A 109 -3.24 -3.46 -12.33
C GLY A 109 -3.43 -2.00 -11.87
N THR A 110 -2.52 -1.07 -12.23
CA THR A 110 -2.77 0.37 -12.03
C THR A 110 -3.85 0.91 -12.97
N PHE A 111 -3.95 0.35 -14.18
CA PHE A 111 -4.79 0.92 -15.24
C PHE A 111 -5.98 0.04 -15.63
N LEU A 112 -5.91 -1.27 -15.37
CA LEU A 112 -6.89 -2.24 -15.85
C LEU A 112 -7.39 -3.14 -14.71
N PRO A 113 -8.67 -3.57 -14.73
CA PRO A 113 -9.19 -4.52 -13.76
C PRO A 113 -8.47 -5.86 -13.83
N ASN A 114 -8.18 -6.48 -12.68
CA ASN A 114 -7.39 -7.71 -12.60
C ASN A 114 -8.01 -8.92 -13.32
N ASP A 115 -9.33 -8.92 -13.51
CA ASP A 115 -10.06 -9.94 -14.26
C ASP A 115 -9.82 -9.85 -15.78
N ALA A 116 -9.48 -8.66 -16.29
CA ALA A 116 -9.29 -8.41 -17.73
C ALA A 116 -7.85 -8.65 -18.21
N ILE A 117 -6.89 -8.74 -17.29
CA ILE A 117 -5.45 -8.87 -17.57
C ILE A 117 -4.77 -10.21 -17.21
N PRO A 118 -5.44 -11.35 -16.91
CA PRO A 118 -4.75 -12.62 -16.63
C PRO A 118 -3.85 -13.09 -17.78
N PHE A 119 -4.15 -12.72 -19.03
CA PHE A 119 -3.37 -13.10 -20.20
C PHE A 119 -1.89 -12.67 -20.11
N ILE A 120 -1.58 -11.59 -19.38
CA ILE A 120 -0.21 -11.09 -19.18
C ILE A 120 0.67 -12.16 -18.50
N LEU A 121 0.11 -12.89 -17.54
CA LEU A 121 0.83 -13.88 -16.74
C LEU A 121 1.36 -15.07 -17.56
N PHE A 122 0.73 -15.35 -18.71
CA PHE A 122 1.09 -16.42 -19.63
C PHE A 122 2.16 -15.98 -20.64
N ASN A 123 2.37 -14.67 -20.84
CA ASN A 123 3.38 -14.14 -21.75
C ASN A 123 4.61 -13.61 -20.99
N LYS A 124 5.60 -14.49 -20.77
CA LYS A 124 6.84 -14.16 -20.05
C LYS A 124 7.61 -12.98 -20.65
N TRP A 125 7.59 -12.83 -21.97
CA TRP A 125 8.30 -11.76 -22.68
C TRP A 125 7.62 -10.41 -22.48
N LEU A 126 6.28 -10.38 -22.50
CA LEU A 126 5.52 -9.19 -22.15
C LEU A 126 5.78 -8.78 -20.70
N CYS A 127 5.76 -9.72 -19.76
CA CYS A 127 6.08 -9.44 -18.36
C CYS A 127 7.49 -8.85 -18.21
N LEU A 128 8.49 -9.43 -18.87
CA LEU A 128 9.87 -8.92 -18.83
C LEU A 128 9.97 -7.52 -19.45
N ALA A 129 9.33 -7.30 -20.60
CA ALA A 129 9.33 -6.01 -21.28
C ALA A 129 8.72 -4.90 -20.41
N LEU A 130 7.56 -5.17 -19.79
CA LEU A 130 6.91 -4.23 -18.87
C LEU A 130 7.80 -3.95 -17.64
N PHE A 131 8.40 -4.99 -17.06
CA PHE A 131 9.31 -4.84 -15.93
C PHE A 131 10.53 -3.97 -16.28
N LEU A 132 11.16 -4.22 -17.43
CA LEU A 132 12.29 -3.43 -17.90
C LEU A 132 11.91 -1.98 -18.20
N LEU A 133 10.74 -1.76 -18.83
CA LEU A 133 10.19 -0.45 -19.12
C LEU A 133 9.93 0.37 -17.85
N PHE A 134 9.63 -0.28 -16.73
CA PHE A 134 9.49 0.38 -15.43
C PHE A 134 10.85 0.57 -14.72
N ILE A 135 11.64 -0.50 -14.58
CA ILE A 135 12.82 -0.47 -13.70
C ILE A 135 13.93 0.41 -14.27
N ILE A 136 14.14 0.43 -15.60
CA ILE A 136 15.23 1.20 -16.23
C ILE A 136 15.01 2.70 -15.99
N PRO A 137 13.85 3.31 -16.30
CA PRO A 137 13.63 4.72 -16.02
C PRO A 137 13.56 5.02 -14.52
N ALA A 138 12.99 4.12 -13.70
CA ALA A 138 12.94 4.31 -12.24
C ALA A 138 14.35 4.43 -11.65
N VAL A 139 15.29 3.54 -12.03
CA VAL A 139 16.69 3.59 -11.62
C VAL A 139 17.38 4.84 -12.16
N TYR A 140 17.18 5.18 -13.44
CA TYR A 140 17.74 6.39 -14.04
C TYR A 140 17.35 7.66 -13.26
N TYR A 141 16.07 7.84 -12.98
CA TYR A 141 15.58 9.01 -12.24
C TYR A 141 15.90 8.95 -10.75
N PHE A 142 16.07 7.76 -10.16
CA PHE A 142 16.54 7.66 -8.78
C PHE A 142 17.90 8.34 -8.57
N PHE A 143 18.81 8.24 -9.54
CA PHE A 143 20.11 8.89 -9.47
C PHE A 143 20.10 10.34 -9.97
N ARG A 144 19.25 10.66 -10.97
CA ARG A 144 19.23 11.98 -11.62
C ARG A 144 18.27 13.01 -11.01
N ALA A 145 17.18 12.58 -10.39
CA ALA A 145 16.16 13.47 -9.85
C ALA A 145 16.46 13.91 -8.40
N GLY A 146 15.76 14.94 -7.96
CA GLY A 146 15.88 15.47 -6.60
C GLY A 146 15.37 14.52 -5.52
N TRP A 147 15.71 14.82 -4.26
CA TRP A 147 15.36 14.00 -3.09
C TRP A 147 13.87 13.68 -2.95
N ARG A 148 13.00 14.59 -3.40
CA ARG A 148 11.54 14.39 -3.41
C ARG A 148 11.13 13.18 -4.26
N PHE A 149 11.75 13.01 -5.43
CA PHE A 149 11.53 11.84 -6.28
C PHE A 149 12.05 10.57 -5.60
N LYS A 150 13.23 10.63 -4.96
CA LYS A 150 13.80 9.48 -4.23
C LYS A 150 12.87 9.00 -3.12
N ILE A 151 12.29 9.93 -2.35
CA ILE A 151 11.28 9.60 -1.32
C ILE A 151 10.04 8.98 -1.95
N ALA A 152 9.52 9.59 -3.03
CA ALA A 152 8.34 9.10 -3.73
C ALA A 152 8.53 7.68 -4.32
N LEU A 153 9.77 7.27 -4.62
CA LEU A 153 10.10 5.92 -5.08
C LEU A 153 10.41 4.94 -3.93
N ILE A 154 11.16 5.37 -2.91
CA ILE A 154 11.56 4.52 -1.78
C ILE A 154 10.37 4.11 -0.93
N PHE A 155 9.48 5.06 -0.62
CA PHE A 155 8.32 4.79 0.22
C PHE A 155 7.47 3.59 -0.26
N PRO A 156 6.94 3.59 -1.51
CA PRO A 156 6.15 2.46 -2.02
C PRO A 156 6.99 1.19 -2.18
N THR A 157 8.28 1.31 -2.48
CA THR A 157 9.20 0.16 -2.62
C THR A 157 9.39 -0.55 -1.27
N LEU A 158 9.55 0.20 -0.18
CA LEU A 158 9.62 -0.36 1.17
C LEU A 158 8.28 -1.01 1.56
N MET A 159 7.16 -0.34 1.27
CA MET A 159 5.84 -0.90 1.58
C MET A 159 5.59 -2.23 0.87
N ILE A 160 5.87 -2.31 -0.43
CA ILE A 160 5.70 -3.56 -1.17
C ILE A 160 6.75 -4.60 -0.79
N GLY A 161 7.98 -4.19 -0.49
CA GLY A 161 9.02 -5.09 0.00
C GLY A 161 8.59 -5.82 1.27
N PHE A 162 8.03 -5.10 2.24
CA PHE A 162 7.51 -5.69 3.48
C PHE A 162 6.24 -6.52 3.25
N ALA A 163 5.34 -6.05 2.37
CA ALA A 163 4.15 -6.80 1.98
C ALA A 163 4.50 -8.14 1.32
N LEU A 164 5.55 -8.17 0.48
CA LEU A 164 6.03 -9.38 -0.18
C LEU A 164 6.91 -10.24 0.73
N ALA A 165 7.53 -9.70 1.77
CA ALA A 165 8.36 -10.48 2.69
C ALA A 165 7.54 -11.41 3.60
N LYS A 166 6.39 -10.93 4.12
CA LYS A 166 5.49 -11.72 4.97
C LYS A 166 4.01 -11.45 4.62
N PRO A 167 3.57 -11.74 3.38
CA PRO A 167 2.16 -11.64 3.01
C PRO A 167 1.32 -12.64 3.80
N MET A 168 0.07 -12.28 4.06
CA MET A 168 -0.94 -13.20 4.61
C MET A 168 -2.05 -13.33 3.57
N MET A 169 -1.91 -14.35 2.71
CA MET A 169 -2.74 -14.62 1.54
C MET A 169 -3.43 -15.98 1.60
N SER A 170 -2.71 -17.02 2.02
CA SER A 170 -3.24 -18.39 2.20
C SER A 170 -2.59 -19.01 3.44
N ILE A 171 -3.27 -19.98 4.07
CA ILE A 171 -2.72 -20.76 5.19
C ILE A 171 -1.93 -21.97 4.67
N THR A 172 -2.24 -22.42 3.45
CA THR A 172 -1.71 -23.66 2.87
C THR A 172 -0.85 -23.43 1.64
N ASP A 173 -1.21 -22.45 0.81
CA ASP A 173 -0.58 -22.26 -0.51
C ASP A 173 0.64 -21.35 -0.47
N PRO A 174 1.57 -21.51 -1.43
CA PRO A 174 2.67 -20.58 -1.60
C PRO A 174 2.16 -19.14 -1.78
N GLN A 175 2.66 -18.19 -0.99
CA GLN A 175 2.03 -16.88 -0.86
C GLN A 175 2.10 -16.02 -2.14
N TRP A 176 3.25 -15.94 -2.80
CA TRP A 176 3.43 -15.08 -3.97
C TRP A 176 2.56 -15.50 -5.17
N PRO A 177 2.48 -16.79 -5.53
CA PRO A 177 1.57 -17.25 -6.59
C PRO A 177 0.09 -16.91 -6.36
N VAL A 178 -0.37 -16.82 -5.10
CA VAL A 178 -1.77 -16.46 -4.79
C VAL A 178 -2.10 -15.03 -5.26
N PHE A 179 -1.10 -14.15 -5.41
CA PHE A 179 -1.29 -12.84 -6.06
C PHE A 179 -1.64 -12.94 -7.54
N PHE A 180 -1.71 -14.12 -8.16
CA PHE A 180 -2.17 -14.25 -9.54
C PHE A 180 -3.67 -14.56 -9.64
N ILE A 181 -4.33 -14.84 -8.52
CA ILE A 181 -5.78 -15.02 -8.47
C ILE A 181 -6.44 -13.63 -8.53
N PRO A 182 -7.32 -13.34 -9.50
CA PRO A 182 -7.97 -12.03 -9.59
C PRO A 182 -8.71 -11.66 -8.29
N GLY A 183 -8.64 -10.38 -7.89
CA GLY A 183 -9.21 -9.89 -6.62
C GLY A 183 -8.39 -10.26 -5.37
N SER A 184 -7.39 -11.13 -5.48
CA SER A 184 -6.58 -11.56 -4.35
C SER A 184 -5.48 -10.55 -4.01
N GLY A 185 -5.44 -10.09 -2.76
CA GLY A 185 -4.30 -9.33 -2.25
C GLY A 185 -4.26 -7.87 -2.70
N GLU A 186 -5.36 -7.31 -3.21
CA GLU A 186 -5.45 -5.92 -3.67
C GLU A 186 -4.94 -4.91 -2.63
N ARG A 187 -5.20 -5.18 -1.34
CA ARG A 187 -4.79 -4.33 -0.22
C ARG A 187 -3.28 -4.05 -0.16
N TYR A 188 -2.45 -4.95 -0.71
CA TYR A 188 -1.00 -4.79 -0.70
C TYR A 188 -0.48 -3.88 -1.82
N PHE A 189 -1.27 -3.69 -2.89
CA PHE A 189 -0.83 -3.00 -4.10
C PHE A 189 -1.40 -1.58 -4.25
N PHE A 190 -2.36 -1.16 -3.42
CA PHE A 190 -2.95 0.18 -3.52
C PHE A 190 -1.89 1.30 -3.54
N VAL A 191 -0.94 1.27 -2.59
CA VAL A 191 0.11 2.29 -2.49
C VAL A 191 1.07 2.24 -3.67
N THR A 192 1.47 1.05 -4.11
CA THR A 192 2.35 0.91 -5.29
C THR A 192 1.68 1.33 -6.57
N ASN A 193 0.39 1.03 -6.72
CA ASN A 193 -0.36 1.35 -7.94
C ASN A 193 -0.53 2.86 -8.07
N PHE A 194 -0.83 3.54 -6.95
CA PHE A 194 -0.86 4.98 -6.89
C PHE A 194 0.52 5.61 -7.16
N ALA A 195 1.59 5.07 -6.54
CA ALA A 195 2.93 5.59 -6.77
C ALA A 195 3.41 5.38 -8.21
N PHE A 196 3.09 4.24 -8.82
CA PHE A 196 3.38 3.95 -10.22
C PHE A 196 2.60 4.90 -11.14
N PHE A 197 1.32 5.17 -10.84
CA PHE A 197 0.54 6.18 -11.55
C PHE A 197 1.23 7.56 -11.49
N CYS A 198 1.62 8.02 -10.29
CA CYS A 198 2.38 9.27 -10.13
C CYS A 198 3.72 9.25 -10.87
N PHE A 199 4.39 8.11 -10.93
CA PHE A 199 5.63 7.94 -11.69
C PHE A 199 5.40 8.13 -13.19
N ILE A 200 4.33 7.56 -13.75
CA ILE A 200 3.96 7.79 -15.15
C ILE A 200 3.63 9.27 -15.40
N LEU A 201 2.87 9.93 -14.51
CA LEU A 201 2.61 11.38 -14.63
C LEU A 201 3.93 12.18 -14.61
N PHE A 202 4.87 11.82 -13.75
CA PHE A 202 6.19 12.43 -13.70
C PHE A 202 6.95 12.24 -15.02
N MET A 203 6.96 11.03 -15.59
CA MET A 203 7.59 10.74 -16.89
C MET A 203 6.97 11.60 -18.01
N ILE A 204 5.64 11.66 -18.07
CA ILE A 204 4.91 12.45 -19.06
C ILE A 204 5.22 13.95 -18.90
N SER A 205 5.33 14.45 -17.66
CA SER A 205 5.69 15.85 -17.39
C SER A 205 7.09 16.22 -17.91
N LYS A 206 7.97 15.23 -18.09
CA LYS A 206 9.31 15.41 -18.67
C LYS A 206 9.35 15.29 -20.19
N ALA A 207 8.27 14.84 -20.83
CA ALA A 207 8.16 14.67 -22.28
C ALA A 207 7.86 15.98 -23.04
N GLY A 208 7.99 17.14 -22.41
CA GLY A 208 7.86 18.45 -23.05
C GLY A 208 6.45 18.70 -23.62
N LYS A 209 6.37 19.08 -24.91
CA LYS A 209 5.09 19.44 -25.57
C LYS A 209 4.10 18.26 -25.62
N ALA A 210 4.59 17.03 -25.79
CA ALA A 210 3.73 15.83 -25.80
C ALA A 210 3.03 15.63 -24.44
N GLY A 211 3.69 16.01 -23.35
CA GLY A 211 3.13 15.93 -22.01
C GLY A 211 1.89 16.79 -21.78
N LYS A 212 1.74 17.90 -22.53
CA LYS A 212 0.58 18.81 -22.39
C LYS A 212 -0.75 18.15 -22.74
N PHE A 213 -0.73 17.21 -23.68
CA PHE A 213 -1.94 16.49 -24.13
C PHE A 213 -2.04 15.09 -23.49
N ALA A 214 -0.91 14.40 -23.34
CA ALA A 214 -0.89 13.06 -22.77
C ALA A 214 -1.32 13.04 -21.29
N LEU A 215 -0.97 14.07 -20.51
CA LEU A 215 -1.32 14.14 -19.09
C LEU A 215 -2.84 14.24 -18.85
N PRO A 216 -3.58 15.23 -19.42
CA PRO A 216 -5.03 15.29 -19.24
C PRO A 216 -5.74 14.08 -19.85
N ALA A 217 -5.25 13.55 -20.99
CA ALA A 217 -5.83 12.35 -21.60
C ALA A 217 -5.71 11.12 -20.68
N LEU A 218 -4.55 10.88 -20.08
CA LEU A 218 -4.35 9.78 -19.15
C LEU A 218 -5.22 9.93 -17.89
N CYS A 219 -5.30 11.14 -17.33
CA CYS A 219 -6.15 11.41 -16.17
C CYS A 219 -7.63 11.17 -16.49
N LEU A 220 -8.11 11.64 -17.65
CA LEU A 220 -9.49 11.43 -18.08
C LEU A 220 -9.79 9.95 -18.33
N PHE A 221 -8.90 9.25 -19.02
CA PHE A 221 -9.03 7.81 -19.26
C PHE A 221 -9.12 7.02 -17.94
N THR A 222 -8.23 7.32 -16.99
CA THR A 222 -8.21 6.67 -15.67
C THR A 222 -9.47 6.98 -14.88
N LEU A 223 -9.96 8.23 -14.93
CA LEU A 223 -11.21 8.62 -14.27
C LEU A 223 -12.42 7.87 -14.81
N LEU A 224 -12.50 7.68 -16.13
CA LEU A 224 -13.58 6.93 -16.77
C LEU A 224 -13.57 5.43 -16.39
N LEU A 225 -12.38 4.82 -16.28
CA LEU A 225 -12.26 3.43 -15.85
C LEU A 225 -12.60 3.26 -14.37
N VAL A 226 -12.03 4.12 -13.51
CA VAL A 226 -12.30 4.07 -12.07
C VAL A 226 -13.77 4.33 -11.78
N SER A 227 -14.43 5.28 -12.44
CA SER A 227 -15.85 5.55 -12.19
C SER A 227 -16.78 4.39 -12.59
N ARG A 228 -16.39 3.59 -13.59
CA ARG A 228 -17.12 2.36 -13.95
C ARG A 228 -16.95 1.28 -12.88
N ASP A 229 -15.72 1.09 -12.41
CA ASP A 229 -15.34 -0.06 -11.59
C ASP A 229 -15.38 0.24 -10.08
N PHE A 230 -15.55 1.50 -9.67
CA PHE A 230 -15.75 1.94 -8.28
C PHE A 230 -17.20 1.68 -7.83
N ARG A 231 -17.60 0.41 -7.88
CA ARG A 231 -18.90 -0.06 -7.40
C ARG A 231 -18.67 -1.20 -6.42
N MET A 232 -19.14 -1.02 -5.19
CA MET A 232 -19.19 -2.11 -4.24
C MET A 232 -20.34 -3.03 -4.63
N GLN A 233 -20.03 -4.27 -5.00
CA GLN A 233 -21.06 -5.28 -5.22
C GLN A 233 -21.80 -5.52 -3.91
N PRO A 234 -23.12 -5.77 -3.94
CA PRO A 234 -23.85 -6.14 -2.75
C PRO A 234 -23.26 -7.43 -2.17
N TYR A 235 -23.16 -7.51 -0.84
CA TYR A 235 -22.81 -8.76 -0.18
C TYR A 235 -23.87 -9.82 -0.47
N ALA A 236 -23.47 -11.10 -0.41
CA ALA A 236 -24.42 -12.19 -0.54
C ALA A 236 -25.45 -12.12 0.59
N ASP A 237 -26.73 -12.33 0.26
CA ASP A 237 -27.76 -12.51 1.26
C ASP A 237 -27.59 -13.88 1.91
N VAL A 238 -27.07 -13.88 3.13
CA VAL A 238 -26.86 -15.08 3.95
C VAL A 238 -28.04 -15.35 4.90
N GLY A 239 -29.14 -14.58 4.78
CA GLY A 239 -30.29 -14.69 5.70
C GLY A 239 -30.09 -13.98 7.03
N PHE A 240 -29.10 -13.08 7.14
CA PHE A 240 -28.73 -12.39 8.38
C PHE A 240 -29.93 -11.71 9.07
N ALA A 241 -30.80 -11.06 8.30
CA ALA A 241 -31.98 -10.39 8.84
C ALA A 241 -32.96 -11.37 9.52
N LYS A 242 -33.16 -12.55 8.91
CA LYS A 242 -33.99 -13.62 9.47
C LYS A 242 -33.36 -14.18 10.75
N ASP A 243 -32.07 -14.47 10.73
CA ASP A 243 -31.35 -14.99 11.90
C ASP A 243 -31.42 -14.02 13.10
N ILE A 244 -31.31 -12.71 12.85
CA ILE A 244 -31.48 -11.68 13.88
C ILE A 244 -32.91 -11.62 14.40
N SER A 245 -33.92 -11.70 13.53
CA SER A 245 -35.32 -11.73 13.97
C SER A 245 -35.61 -12.94 14.86
N GLU A 246 -35.06 -14.12 14.52
CA GLU A 246 -35.21 -15.34 15.32
C GLU A 246 -34.45 -15.24 16.64
N PHE A 247 -33.24 -14.69 16.65
CA PHE A 247 -32.48 -14.42 17.88
C PHE A 247 -33.22 -13.48 18.84
N ASN A 248 -33.87 -12.45 18.31
CA ASN A 248 -34.65 -11.50 19.11
C ASN A 248 -35.86 -12.14 19.80
N LEU A 249 -36.36 -13.28 19.31
CA LEU A 249 -37.48 -14.02 19.89
C LEU A 249 -37.05 -15.09 20.92
N LEU A 250 -35.76 -15.41 21.00
CA LEU A 250 -35.24 -16.38 21.97
C LEU A 250 -35.41 -15.86 23.42
N SER A 251 -35.51 -16.78 24.37
CA SER A 251 -35.46 -16.48 25.80
C SER A 251 -34.02 -16.18 26.25
N GLU A 252 -33.85 -15.61 27.45
CA GLU A 252 -32.53 -15.48 28.09
C GLU A 252 -31.84 -16.86 28.18
N ASP A 253 -30.51 -16.85 28.14
CA ASP A 253 -29.62 -18.02 28.14
C ASP A 253 -29.70 -18.94 26.92
N GLN A 254 -30.49 -18.60 25.90
CA GLN A 254 -30.52 -19.34 24.63
C GLN A 254 -29.42 -18.89 23.65
N VAL A 255 -29.05 -19.80 22.74
CA VAL A 255 -27.96 -19.60 21.77
C VAL A 255 -28.50 -19.65 20.36
N LYS A 256 -28.00 -18.77 19.48
CA LYS A 256 -28.29 -18.78 18.04
C LYS A 256 -27.02 -18.69 17.21
N ASN A 257 -26.98 -19.49 16.16
CA ASN A 257 -26.02 -19.34 15.08
C ASN A 257 -26.58 -18.36 14.05
N ILE A 258 -25.84 -17.29 13.81
CA ILE A 258 -26.15 -16.24 12.84
C ILE A 258 -25.20 -16.36 11.66
N HIS A 259 -25.75 -16.55 10.48
CA HIS A 259 -24.95 -16.62 9.25
C HIS A 259 -24.43 -15.22 8.91
N ILE A 260 -23.14 -15.13 8.63
CA ILE A 260 -22.46 -13.88 8.28
C ILE A 260 -21.68 -14.05 6.97
N ASN A 261 -21.30 -12.94 6.34
CA ASN A 261 -20.41 -12.97 5.19
C ASN A 261 -18.94 -13.16 5.64
N PRO A 262 -18.10 -13.84 4.83
CA PRO A 262 -18.42 -14.50 3.56
C PRO A 262 -19.28 -15.78 3.76
N PRO A 263 -20.03 -16.23 2.73
CA PRO A 263 -20.94 -17.37 2.84
C PRO A 263 -20.27 -18.62 3.47
N GLY A 264 -20.99 -19.27 4.38
CA GLY A 264 -20.50 -20.41 5.17
C GLY A 264 -19.91 -20.02 6.53
N TRP A 265 -19.72 -18.73 6.81
CA TRP A 265 -19.32 -18.26 8.13
C TRP A 265 -20.52 -18.11 9.06
N ILE A 266 -20.30 -18.44 10.34
CA ILE A 266 -21.32 -18.43 11.38
C ILE A 266 -20.76 -17.70 12.59
N MET A 267 -21.58 -16.83 13.18
CA MET A 267 -21.36 -16.19 14.46
C MET A 267 -22.36 -16.74 15.48
N THR A 268 -21.86 -17.32 16.57
CA THR A 268 -22.70 -17.82 17.65
C THR A 268 -22.94 -16.70 18.67
N LEU A 269 -24.20 -16.32 18.87
CA LEU A 269 -24.61 -15.35 19.89
C LEU A 269 -25.34 -16.04 21.04
N HIS A 270 -25.00 -15.62 22.25
CA HIS A 270 -25.67 -16.01 23.49
C HIS A 270 -26.58 -14.88 23.93
N LYS A 271 -27.86 -15.16 24.14
CA LYS A 271 -28.80 -14.20 24.66
C LYS A 271 -28.64 -14.09 26.17
N LYS A 272 -28.44 -12.87 26.64
CA LYS A 272 -28.36 -12.52 28.05
C LYS A 272 -29.47 -11.56 28.39
#